data_AF-A0A6P2PW00-F1
#
_entry.id   AF-A0A6P2PW00-F1
#
_cell.length_a   1.000
_cell.length_b   1.000
_cell.length_c   1.000
_cell.angle_alpha   90.00
_cell.angle_beta   90.00
_cell.angle_gamma   90.00
#
_symmetry.space_group_name_H-M   'P 1'
#
loop_
_entity.id
_entity.type
_entity.pdbx_description
1 polymer ?
#
loop_
_entity_poly.entity_id
_entity_poly.type
_entity_poly.pdbx_seq_one_letter_code
_entity_poly.pdbx_strand_id
1 'polypeptide(L)'
;MFRFPAPPSARRVASIAVLACATFGGAASADTLHTASDIAGIALTPLGALPRSPENGSVDDFCAQYPEKKLSAAGREVAKRGWIVTSEAPLGRYRVVSFVSGMTPGTSAICFARNANLAIFSGTELVALAYTPRSAKRSLGTVDVLENGALLIQGGDGPGAPLAELHEENGGFRITAIAAERTFCHGRAVVPNVYGKPLDTARKTLIAHGWQPLRARRKPDDSDGAATLMKHGIVEVYGCSGTGMGYCSFNYRSPAGVLGTITMGGEPDRPSLNTVIDYGVTCSKP
;
A
#
# COMPACT_ATOMS: atom_id res chain seq x y z
N MET A 1 23.42 85.51 -37.45
CA MET A 1 24.54 86.14 -36.72
C MET A 1 24.95 85.21 -35.58
N PHE A 2 26.23 85.27 -35.20
CA PHE A 2 26.96 84.46 -34.22
C PHE A 2 27.54 83.11 -34.69
N ARG A 3 28.79 82.91 -34.26
CA ARG A 3 29.91 82.22 -34.91
C ARG A 3 30.62 81.41 -33.81
N PHE A 4 31.10 80.20 -34.16
CA PHE A 4 32.21 79.42 -33.55
C PHE A 4 32.08 78.89 -32.10
N PRO A 5 32.91 77.92 -31.64
CA PRO A 5 33.91 77.06 -32.34
C PRO A 5 33.78 75.54 -32.06
N ALA A 6 34.47 74.72 -32.86
CA ALA A 6 34.77 73.31 -32.58
C ALA A 6 36.10 73.17 -31.81
N PRO A 7 36.23 72.16 -30.92
CA PRO A 7 37.52 71.49 -30.72
C PRO A 7 37.35 69.95 -30.45
N PRO A 8 38.40 69.19 -30.10
CA PRO A 8 39.21 68.42 -31.04
C PRO A 8 39.01 66.89 -30.91
N SER A 9 39.41 66.19 -31.97
CA SER A 9 39.46 64.73 -32.07
C SER A 9 40.41 64.11 -31.04
N ALA A 10 39.86 63.47 -30.01
CA ALA A 10 40.59 62.57 -29.11
C ALA A 10 40.43 61.12 -29.60
N ARG A 11 41.56 60.50 -29.96
CA ARG A 11 41.69 59.07 -30.29
C ARG A 11 41.14 58.22 -29.14
N ARG A 12 40.03 57.51 -29.36
CA ARG A 12 39.57 56.44 -28.47
C ARG A 12 40.34 55.16 -28.81
N VAL A 13 41.24 54.78 -27.91
CA VAL A 13 41.76 53.41 -27.86
C VAL A 13 40.61 52.55 -27.29
N ALA A 14 40.10 51.62 -28.10
CA ALA A 14 39.10 50.66 -27.67
C ALA A 14 39.77 49.57 -26.83
N SER A 15 39.67 49.67 -25.50
CA SER A 15 39.96 48.55 -24.61
C SER A 15 38.77 47.60 -24.61
N ILE A 16 38.88 46.50 -25.34
CA ILE A 16 37.95 45.38 -25.28
C ILE A 16 38.18 44.68 -23.94
N ALA A 17 37.37 45.00 -22.93
CA ALA A 17 37.30 44.23 -21.70
C ALA A 17 36.48 42.97 -21.98
N VAL A 18 37.16 41.83 -22.10
CA VAL A 18 36.53 40.50 -22.10
C VAL A 18 36.00 40.25 -20.70
N LEU A 19 34.69 40.48 -20.51
CA LEU A 19 33.98 40.07 -19.30
C LEU A 19 33.84 38.54 -19.36
N ALA A 20 34.73 37.82 -18.70
CA ALA A 20 34.56 36.39 -18.44
C ALA A 20 33.40 36.22 -17.45
N CYS A 21 32.18 36.05 -17.96
CA CYS A 21 31.06 35.58 -17.17
C CYS A 21 31.35 34.14 -16.74
N ALA A 22 31.96 33.97 -15.57
CA ALA A 22 31.97 32.70 -14.87
C ALA A 22 30.51 32.39 -14.48
N THR A 23 29.83 31.60 -15.30
CA THR A 23 28.59 30.95 -14.91
C THR A 23 28.95 29.98 -13.78
N PHE A 24 28.73 30.40 -12.54
CA PHE A 24 28.57 29.47 -11.43
C PHE A 24 27.29 28.69 -11.72
N GLY A 25 27.41 27.64 -12.52
CA GLY A 25 26.44 26.57 -12.54
C GLY A 25 26.44 25.98 -11.15
N GLY A 26 25.48 26.42 -10.32
CA GLY A 26 25.14 25.69 -9.11
C GLY A 26 24.84 24.28 -9.58
N ALA A 27 25.71 23.33 -9.24
CA ALA A 27 25.32 21.94 -9.25
C ALA A 27 24.14 21.89 -8.28
N ALA A 28 22.93 21.87 -8.81
CA ALA A 28 21.79 21.39 -8.05
C ALA A 28 22.21 19.99 -7.63
N SER A 29 22.55 19.82 -6.35
CA SER A 29 22.67 18.51 -5.76
C SER A 29 21.38 17.80 -6.13
N ALA A 30 21.46 16.79 -6.99
CA ALA A 30 20.35 15.88 -7.15
C ALA A 30 20.16 15.29 -5.75
N ASP A 31 19.14 15.77 -5.03
CA ASP A 31 18.79 15.22 -3.73
C ASP A 31 18.68 13.72 -3.92
N THR A 32 19.62 12.99 -3.33
CA THR A 32 19.67 11.55 -3.45
C THR A 32 18.38 11.03 -2.85
N LEU A 33 17.54 10.40 -3.66
CA LEU A 33 16.28 9.82 -3.21
C LEU A 33 16.55 8.93 -1.99
N HIS A 34 16.06 9.36 -0.83
CA HIS A 34 16.25 8.62 0.40
C HIS A 34 15.24 7.49 0.48
N THR A 35 15.70 6.27 0.71
CA THR A 35 14.82 5.14 0.97
C THR A 35 15.21 4.45 2.28
N ALA A 36 14.20 4.05 3.05
CA ALA A 36 14.40 3.30 4.27
C ALA A 36 13.28 2.28 4.51
N SER A 37 13.59 1.23 5.28
CA SER A 37 12.60 0.25 5.74
C SER A 37 12.90 -0.07 7.20
N ASP A 38 11.88 0.08 8.05
CA ASP A 38 11.90 -0.31 9.46
C ASP A 38 11.46 -1.77 9.66
N ILE A 39 11.06 -2.45 8.57
CA ILE A 39 10.48 -3.78 8.62
C ILE A 39 11.51 -4.83 8.26
N ALA A 40 11.88 -5.63 9.26
CA ALA A 40 12.76 -6.76 9.08
C ALA A 40 12.23 -7.70 7.97
N GLY A 41 13.10 -7.98 7.00
CA GLY A 41 12.78 -8.82 5.85
C GLY A 41 12.12 -8.10 4.66
N ILE A 42 11.94 -6.77 4.73
CA ILE A 42 11.52 -5.95 3.59
C ILE A 42 12.61 -4.91 3.31
N ALA A 43 13.18 -4.94 2.12
CA ALA A 43 14.14 -3.94 1.65
C ALA A 43 13.43 -2.89 0.78
N LEU A 44 13.91 -1.65 0.83
CA LEU A 44 13.52 -0.56 -0.06
C LEU A 44 14.77 0.16 -0.54
N THR A 45 15.02 0.10 -1.86
CA THR A 45 16.29 0.55 -2.45
C THR A 45 16.03 1.50 -3.61
N PRO A 46 16.81 2.58 -3.79
CA PRO A 46 16.75 3.41 -4.98
C PRO A 46 17.20 2.57 -6.18
N LEU A 47 16.41 2.55 -7.26
CA LEU A 47 16.69 1.72 -8.43
C LEU A 47 16.17 2.41 -9.68
N GLY A 48 17.04 2.66 -10.66
CA GLY A 48 16.68 3.33 -11.91
C GLY A 48 16.20 2.39 -13.04
N ALA A 49 16.38 1.09 -12.90
CA ALA A 49 16.02 0.13 -13.93
C ALA A 49 15.51 -1.19 -13.35
N LEU A 50 14.31 -1.60 -13.77
CA LEU A 50 13.71 -2.86 -13.35
C LEU A 50 14.35 -4.05 -14.09
N PRO A 51 14.86 -5.10 -13.41
CA PRO A 51 15.33 -6.30 -14.08
C PRO A 51 14.19 -7.03 -14.81
N ARG A 52 14.53 -7.90 -15.76
CA ARG A 52 13.53 -8.79 -16.37
C ARG A 52 13.00 -9.80 -15.35
N SER A 53 11.74 -10.18 -15.49
CA SER A 53 11.14 -11.24 -14.69
C SER A 53 11.91 -12.56 -14.88
N PRO A 54 12.20 -13.29 -13.79
CA PRO A 54 12.85 -14.60 -13.89
C PRO A 54 11.96 -15.68 -14.51
N GLU A 55 10.63 -15.47 -14.57
CA GLU A 55 9.65 -16.49 -14.99
C GLU A 55 8.85 -16.10 -16.24
N ASN A 56 9.13 -14.93 -16.84
CA ASN A 56 8.45 -14.43 -18.05
C ASN A 56 6.90 -14.42 -18.01
N GLY A 57 6.30 -14.31 -16.82
CA GLY A 57 4.96 -13.75 -16.64
C GLY A 57 3.78 -14.58 -17.14
N SER A 58 3.92 -15.90 -17.32
CA SER A 58 2.74 -16.76 -17.55
C SER A 58 1.91 -16.87 -16.27
N VAL A 59 0.61 -16.62 -16.40
CA VAL A 59 -0.37 -16.76 -15.31
C VAL A 59 -1.11 -18.06 -15.54
N ASP A 60 -1.21 -18.88 -14.50
CA ASP A 60 -2.08 -20.06 -14.50
C ASP A 60 -3.54 -19.64 -14.66
N ASP A 61 -4.35 -20.38 -15.43
CA ASP A 61 -5.76 -20.05 -15.67
C ASP A 61 -6.55 -19.89 -14.36
N PHE A 62 -6.21 -20.67 -13.31
CA PHE A 62 -6.80 -20.55 -11.99
C PHE A 62 -6.56 -19.18 -11.34
N CYS A 63 -5.45 -18.54 -11.69
CA CYS A 63 -5.03 -17.24 -11.15
C CYS A 63 -5.36 -16.06 -12.08
N ALA A 64 -6.09 -16.27 -13.17
CA ALA A 64 -6.35 -15.25 -14.19
C ALA A 64 -7.10 -14.01 -13.69
N GLN A 65 -7.75 -14.06 -12.51
CA GLN A 65 -8.39 -12.89 -11.90
C GLN A 65 -7.43 -11.96 -11.12
N TYR A 66 -6.23 -12.42 -10.75
CA TYR A 66 -5.29 -11.67 -9.91
C TYR A 66 -4.53 -10.55 -10.63
N PRO A 67 -4.17 -10.67 -11.93
CA PRO A 67 -3.52 -9.58 -12.64
C PRO A 67 -4.42 -8.34 -12.76
N GLU A 68 -3.80 -7.17 -12.64
CA GLU A 68 -4.46 -5.90 -12.91
C GLU A 68 -4.85 -5.83 -14.39
N LYS A 69 -6.13 -5.56 -14.64
CA LYS A 69 -6.71 -5.56 -15.98
C LYS A 69 -6.43 -4.26 -16.73
N LYS A 70 -6.21 -3.16 -16.01
CA LYS A 70 -5.98 -1.83 -16.58
C LYS A 70 -4.68 -1.24 -16.08
N LEU A 71 -3.64 -1.37 -16.91
CA LEU A 71 -2.31 -0.86 -16.58
C LEU A 71 -2.18 0.63 -16.89
N SER A 72 -1.54 1.37 -15.98
CA SER A 72 -1.03 2.71 -16.26
C SER A 72 0.20 2.67 -17.17
N ALA A 73 0.78 3.85 -17.46
CA ALA A 73 2.05 3.92 -18.16
C ALA A 73 3.18 3.22 -17.37
N ALA A 74 3.25 3.42 -16.05
CA ALA A 74 4.19 2.73 -15.17
C ALA A 74 3.96 1.22 -15.14
N GLY A 75 2.70 0.78 -15.01
CA GLY A 75 2.34 -0.64 -15.06
C GLY A 75 2.75 -1.31 -16.37
N ARG A 76 2.62 -0.59 -17.51
CA ARG A 76 3.11 -1.08 -18.80
C ARG A 76 4.63 -1.20 -18.86
N GLU A 77 5.39 -0.33 -18.19
CA GLU A 77 6.86 -0.49 -18.10
C GLU A 77 7.25 -1.75 -17.32
N VAL A 78 6.50 -2.07 -16.26
CA VAL A 78 6.67 -3.32 -15.51
C VAL A 78 6.33 -4.54 -16.38
N ALA A 79 5.18 -4.53 -17.06
CA ALA A 79 4.74 -5.62 -17.92
C ALA A 79 5.69 -5.87 -19.12
N LYS A 80 6.25 -4.82 -19.73
CA LYS A 80 7.27 -4.93 -20.79
C LYS A 80 8.51 -5.71 -20.35
N ARG A 81 8.78 -5.79 -19.05
CA ARG A 81 9.90 -6.56 -18.47
C ARG A 81 9.51 -8.00 -18.12
N GLY A 82 8.31 -8.44 -18.50
CA GLY A 82 7.81 -9.82 -18.30
C GLY A 82 7.22 -10.07 -16.91
N TRP A 83 6.92 -9.03 -16.14
CA TRP A 83 6.29 -9.15 -14.83
C TRP A 83 4.77 -9.07 -14.93
N ILE A 84 4.08 -9.72 -13.99
CA ILE A 84 2.62 -9.66 -13.87
C ILE A 84 2.28 -8.57 -12.85
N VAL A 85 1.61 -7.50 -13.28
CA VAL A 85 1.14 -6.44 -12.39
C VAL A 85 -0.10 -6.92 -11.63
N THR A 86 -0.13 -6.75 -10.32
CA THR A 86 -1.22 -7.21 -9.43
C THR A 86 -2.03 -6.06 -8.83
N SER A 87 -1.42 -4.89 -8.64
CA SER A 87 -2.14 -3.68 -8.22
C SER A 87 -1.35 -2.43 -8.55
N GLU A 88 -2.06 -1.30 -8.61
CA GLU A 88 -1.47 0.02 -8.79
C GLU A 88 -2.12 1.05 -7.87
N ALA A 89 -1.34 1.91 -7.23
CA ALA A 89 -1.85 2.93 -6.33
C ALA A 89 -1.03 4.25 -6.39
N PRO A 90 -1.67 5.42 -6.29
CA PRO A 90 -0.95 6.68 -6.17
C PRO A 90 -0.31 6.83 -4.79
N LEU A 91 0.90 7.39 -4.73
CA LEU A 91 1.57 7.83 -3.51
C LEU A 91 2.10 9.24 -3.77
N GLY A 92 1.33 10.25 -3.36
CA GLY A 92 1.60 11.64 -3.72
C GLY A 92 1.69 11.82 -5.24
N ARG A 93 2.84 12.30 -5.73
CA ARG A 93 3.11 12.46 -7.17
C ARG A 93 3.53 11.16 -7.87
N TYR A 94 3.81 10.12 -7.11
CA TYR A 94 4.36 8.85 -7.59
C TYR A 94 3.25 7.84 -7.87
N ARG A 95 3.60 6.83 -8.67
CA ARG A 95 2.80 5.63 -8.87
C ARG A 95 3.52 4.43 -8.30
N VAL A 96 2.88 3.71 -7.40
CA VAL A 96 3.37 2.42 -6.90
C VAL A 96 2.69 1.31 -7.69
N VAL A 97 3.49 0.38 -8.19
CA VAL A 97 3.05 -0.79 -8.96
C VAL A 97 3.47 -2.03 -8.19
N SER A 98 2.52 -2.84 -7.74
CA SER A 98 2.79 -4.19 -7.22
C SER A 98 2.82 -5.19 -8.36
N PHE A 99 3.78 -6.10 -8.32
CA PHE A 99 3.94 -7.10 -9.37
C PHE A 99 4.68 -8.34 -8.89
N VAL A 100 4.49 -9.44 -9.62
CA VAL A 100 5.00 -10.77 -9.30
C VAL A 100 5.62 -11.41 -10.55
N SER A 101 6.54 -12.36 -10.35
CA SER A 101 7.09 -13.13 -11.49
C SER A 101 6.14 -14.23 -11.93
N GLY A 102 5.31 -14.73 -11.01
CA GLY A 102 4.33 -15.78 -11.22
C GLY A 102 3.47 -16.00 -9.99
N MET A 103 2.50 -16.91 -10.11
CA MET A 103 1.59 -17.27 -9.01
C MET A 103 1.40 -18.78 -8.95
N THR A 104 1.26 -19.31 -7.73
CA THR A 104 0.98 -20.74 -7.50
C THR A 104 -0.47 -20.89 -7.04
N PRO A 105 -1.31 -21.68 -7.73
CA PRO A 105 -2.65 -22.01 -7.26
C PRO A 105 -2.65 -22.67 -5.89
N GLY A 106 -3.59 -22.26 -5.04
CA GLY A 106 -3.89 -22.82 -3.74
C GLY A 106 -5.31 -23.36 -3.66
N THR A 107 -5.73 -23.78 -2.48
CA THR A 107 -7.12 -24.12 -2.22
C THR A 107 -7.97 -22.85 -2.08
N SER A 108 -9.30 -22.98 -2.16
CA SER A 108 -10.23 -21.88 -1.85
C SER A 108 -10.05 -20.61 -2.69
N ALA A 109 -9.74 -20.75 -3.99
CA ALA A 109 -9.50 -19.62 -4.92
C ALA A 109 -8.32 -18.70 -4.55
N ILE A 110 -7.36 -19.20 -3.77
CA ILE A 110 -6.16 -18.45 -3.37
C ILE A 110 -5.04 -18.66 -4.39
N CYS A 111 -4.33 -17.60 -4.74
CA CYS A 111 -3.09 -17.67 -5.50
C CYS A 111 -1.94 -17.05 -4.70
N PHE A 112 -0.86 -17.82 -4.55
CA PHE A 112 0.33 -17.39 -3.81
C PHE A 112 1.31 -16.70 -4.74
N ALA A 113 1.68 -15.46 -4.42
CA ALA A 113 2.60 -14.66 -5.21
C ALA A 113 4.04 -15.16 -5.12
N ARG A 114 4.71 -15.30 -6.27
CA ARG A 114 6.15 -15.60 -6.34
C ARG A 114 6.94 -14.35 -6.72
N ASN A 115 8.07 -14.15 -6.02
CA ASN A 115 8.98 -13.02 -6.19
C ASN A 115 8.24 -11.67 -6.32
N ALA A 116 7.40 -11.37 -5.35
CA ALA A 116 6.61 -10.15 -5.37
C ALA A 116 7.45 -8.93 -4.99
N ASN A 117 7.19 -7.81 -5.67
CA ASN A 117 7.89 -6.55 -5.48
C ASN A 117 6.93 -5.36 -5.61
N LEU A 118 7.34 -4.20 -5.09
CA LEU A 118 6.69 -2.92 -5.35
C LEU A 118 7.67 -1.99 -6.06
N ALA A 119 7.31 -1.47 -7.22
CA ALA A 119 8.09 -0.48 -7.93
C ALA A 119 7.45 0.89 -7.76
N ILE A 120 8.26 1.89 -7.43
CA ILE A 120 7.83 3.27 -7.29
C ILE A 120 8.31 4.04 -8.50
N PHE A 121 7.37 4.69 -9.20
CA PHE A 121 7.61 5.40 -10.44
C PHE A 121 7.31 6.90 -10.32
N SER A 122 8.17 7.71 -10.91
CA SER A 122 7.90 9.11 -11.26
C SER A 122 7.53 9.17 -12.74
N GLY A 123 6.23 9.25 -13.05
CA GLY A 123 5.76 9.04 -14.42
C GLY A 123 6.03 7.60 -14.89
N THR A 124 6.96 7.44 -15.84
CA THR A 124 7.43 6.13 -16.33
C THR A 124 8.84 5.78 -15.87
N GLU A 125 9.50 6.67 -15.13
CA GLU A 125 10.84 6.45 -14.60
C GLU A 125 10.77 5.69 -13.27
N LEU A 126 11.46 4.55 -13.19
CA LEU A 126 11.59 3.82 -11.93
C LEU A 126 12.54 4.60 -11.02
N VAL A 127 12.12 4.83 -9.78
CA VAL A 127 12.94 5.55 -8.80
C VAL A 127 13.32 4.70 -7.59
N ALA A 128 12.48 3.72 -7.21
CA ALA A 128 12.76 2.81 -6.11
C ALA A 128 12.07 1.45 -6.28
N LEU A 129 12.61 0.44 -5.61
CA LEU A 129 12.08 -0.93 -5.57
C LEU A 129 12.02 -1.42 -4.12
N ALA A 130 10.84 -1.87 -3.70
CA ALA A 130 10.66 -2.66 -2.49
C ALA A 130 10.60 -4.15 -2.83
N TYR A 131 11.29 -4.97 -2.05
CA TYR A 131 11.34 -6.42 -2.25
C TYR A 131 11.60 -7.16 -0.94
N THR A 132 11.26 -8.44 -0.89
CA THR A 132 11.67 -9.33 0.19
C THR A 132 12.89 -10.15 -0.25
N PRO A 133 13.94 -10.28 0.57
CA PRO A 133 15.07 -11.18 0.27
C PRO A 133 14.58 -12.62 0.10
N ARG A 134 15.32 -13.45 -0.67
CA ARG A 134 14.96 -14.87 -0.88
C ARG A 134 14.85 -15.70 0.40
N SER A 135 15.51 -15.28 1.47
CA SER A 135 15.45 -15.93 2.80
C SER A 135 14.25 -15.48 3.64
N ALA A 136 13.51 -14.46 3.19
CA ALA A 136 12.34 -13.98 3.90
C ALA A 136 11.23 -15.02 3.89
N LYS A 137 10.56 -15.16 5.04
CA LYS A 137 9.40 -16.05 5.20
C LYS A 137 8.09 -15.43 4.70
N ARG A 138 8.14 -14.17 4.26
CA ARG A 138 6.99 -13.40 3.80
C ARG A 138 7.29 -12.78 2.44
N SER A 139 6.29 -12.73 1.58
CA SER A 139 6.29 -12.14 0.25
C SER A 139 5.42 -10.88 0.26
N LEU A 140 5.82 -9.87 -0.52
CA LEU A 140 4.99 -8.67 -0.70
C LEU A 140 3.71 -9.01 -1.48
N GLY A 141 2.66 -8.24 -1.28
CA GLY A 141 1.39 -8.41 -1.97
C GLY A 141 0.96 -7.13 -2.69
N THR A 142 -0.34 -6.97 -2.83
CA THR A 142 -0.95 -5.76 -3.38
C THR A 142 -0.77 -4.57 -2.43
N VAL A 143 -1.16 -3.39 -2.90
CA VAL A 143 -1.16 -2.15 -2.12
C VAL A 143 -2.53 -1.49 -2.16
N ASP A 144 -2.97 -0.98 -1.02
CA ASP A 144 -4.22 -0.21 -0.87
C ASP A 144 -3.94 1.21 -0.39
N VAL A 145 -4.71 2.18 -0.88
CA VAL A 145 -4.55 3.59 -0.48
C VAL A 145 -5.17 3.82 0.90
N LEU A 146 -4.40 4.48 1.77
CA LEU A 146 -4.85 4.95 3.07
C LEU A 146 -5.39 6.39 2.99
N GLU A 147 -6.28 6.76 3.92
CA GLU A 147 -6.87 8.12 3.96
C GLU A 147 -5.82 9.23 4.09
N ASN A 148 -4.72 8.95 4.79
CA ASN A 148 -3.58 9.86 4.95
C ASN A 148 -2.68 9.92 3.70
N GLY A 149 -3.00 9.19 2.63
CA GLY A 149 -2.24 9.14 1.38
C GLY A 149 -1.08 8.14 1.35
N ALA A 150 -0.76 7.48 2.48
CA ALA A 150 0.17 6.36 2.51
C ALA A 150 -0.45 5.11 1.86
N LEU A 151 0.36 4.07 1.66
CA LEU A 151 -0.10 2.79 1.12
C LEU A 151 0.03 1.66 2.13
N LEU A 152 -1.02 0.87 2.30
CA LEU A 152 -0.98 -0.37 3.07
C LEU A 152 -0.45 -1.49 2.19
N ILE A 153 0.63 -2.13 2.61
CA ILE A 153 1.25 -3.25 1.87
C ILE A 153 0.65 -4.56 2.37
N GLN A 154 -0.04 -5.29 1.49
CA GLN A 154 -0.58 -6.61 1.78
C GLN A 154 0.50 -7.70 1.71
N GLY A 155 0.19 -8.88 2.25
CA GLY A 155 1.02 -10.08 2.07
C GLY A 155 0.73 -10.79 0.75
N GLY A 156 1.76 -11.36 0.12
CA GLY A 156 1.66 -12.17 -1.09
C GLY A 156 1.49 -13.67 -0.84
N ASP A 157 1.66 -14.11 0.41
CA ASP A 157 1.62 -15.53 0.80
C ASP A 157 0.19 -16.03 1.07
N GLY A 158 -0.79 -15.43 0.40
CA GLY A 158 -2.21 -15.69 0.60
C GLY A 158 -2.85 -14.77 1.64
N PRO A 159 -4.10 -15.05 2.03
CA PRO A 159 -4.86 -14.20 2.93
C PRO A 159 -4.20 -14.11 4.30
N GLY A 160 -4.08 -12.89 4.81
CA GLY A 160 -3.40 -12.62 6.06
C GLY A 160 -3.42 -11.13 6.37
N ALA A 161 -2.91 -10.79 7.56
CA ALA A 161 -2.73 -9.40 7.93
C ALA A 161 -1.74 -8.70 6.98
N PRO A 162 -1.92 -7.40 6.72
CA PRO A 162 -0.97 -6.59 5.98
C PRO A 162 0.40 -6.59 6.68
N LEU A 163 1.43 -6.27 5.91
CA LEU A 163 2.82 -6.36 6.34
C LEU A 163 3.36 -5.05 6.90
N ALA A 164 2.99 -3.93 6.29
CA ALA A 164 3.63 -2.64 6.50
C ALA A 164 2.83 -1.48 5.88
N GLU A 165 3.25 -0.25 6.15
CA GLU A 165 2.82 0.94 5.42
C GLU A 165 3.98 1.53 4.63
N LEU A 166 3.72 2.07 3.44
CA LEU A 166 4.68 2.81 2.61
C LEU A 166 4.27 4.29 2.56
N HIS A 167 5.21 5.14 2.94
CA HIS A 167 5.04 6.58 3.04
C HIS A 167 6.00 7.31 2.07
N GLU A 168 5.55 8.45 1.57
CA GLU A 168 6.43 9.49 1.02
C GLU A 168 6.84 10.41 2.18
N GLU A 169 8.14 10.51 2.45
CA GLU A 169 8.67 11.30 3.58
C GLU A 169 9.95 12.01 3.17
N ASN A 170 10.06 13.31 3.45
CA ASN A 170 11.28 14.11 3.23
C ASN A 170 11.88 13.99 1.81
N GLY A 171 11.02 13.94 0.78
CA GLY A 171 11.44 13.78 -0.62
C GLY A 171 11.90 12.36 -0.97
N GLY A 172 11.71 11.40 -0.06
CA GLY A 172 12.04 9.99 -0.21
C GLY A 172 10.88 9.07 0.17
N PHE A 173 11.21 7.82 0.45
CA PHE A 173 10.24 6.77 0.75
C PHE A 173 10.62 5.99 2.00
N ARG A 174 9.63 5.67 2.84
CA ARG A 174 9.84 4.88 4.04
C ARG A 174 8.79 3.77 4.16
N ILE A 175 9.25 2.55 4.44
CA ILE A 175 8.39 1.45 4.86
C ILE A 175 8.42 1.36 6.38
N THR A 176 7.26 1.45 7.01
CA THR A 176 7.06 1.51 8.45
C THR A 176 6.14 0.38 8.93
N ALA A 177 6.04 0.22 10.25
CA ALA A 177 5.02 -0.64 10.83
C ALA A 177 3.63 -0.04 10.60
N ILE A 178 2.62 -0.91 10.50
CA ILE A 178 1.22 -0.47 10.43
C ILE A 178 0.94 0.42 11.64
N ALA A 179 0.37 1.60 11.39
CA ALA A 179 0.10 2.61 12.40
C ALA A 179 -0.73 2.02 13.54
N ALA A 180 -0.55 2.55 14.76
CA ALA A 180 -1.31 2.11 15.92
C ALA A 180 -2.81 2.37 15.76
N GLU A 181 -3.18 3.39 14.99
CA GLU A 181 -4.54 3.75 14.64
C GLU A 181 -4.60 4.27 13.20
N ARG A 182 -5.75 4.12 12.56
CA ARG A 182 -6.02 4.64 11.22
C ARG A 182 -7.31 5.43 11.21
N THR A 183 -7.34 6.50 10.44
CA THR A 183 -8.54 7.30 10.22
C THR A 183 -9.31 6.83 8.98
N PHE A 184 -10.62 7.02 9.04
CA PHE A 184 -11.55 6.78 7.96
C PHE A 184 -12.61 7.89 7.95
N CYS A 185 -13.31 8.02 6.83
CA CYS A 185 -14.44 8.93 6.67
C CYS A 185 -14.09 10.41 6.90
N HIS A 186 -12.94 10.83 6.38
CA HIS A 186 -12.31 12.14 6.56
C HIS A 186 -12.04 12.44 8.05
N GLY A 187 -11.39 11.51 8.74
CA GLY A 187 -11.05 11.66 10.16
C GLY A 187 -12.19 11.43 11.16
N ARG A 188 -13.42 11.19 10.70
CA ARG A 188 -14.58 11.00 11.60
C ARG A 188 -14.59 9.66 12.30
N ALA A 189 -13.94 8.65 11.73
CA ALA A 189 -13.78 7.33 12.31
C ALA A 189 -12.29 7.08 12.58
N VAL A 190 -11.98 6.58 13.78
CA VAL A 190 -10.65 6.09 14.14
C VAL A 190 -10.77 4.61 14.44
N VAL A 191 -9.94 3.79 13.79
CA VAL A 191 -9.89 2.35 14.00
C VAL A 191 -8.52 2.01 14.60
N PRO A 192 -8.47 1.44 15.82
CA PRO A 192 -7.21 0.95 16.36
C PRO A 192 -6.70 -0.23 15.55
N ASN A 193 -5.39 -0.38 15.44
CA ASN A 193 -4.79 -1.50 14.73
C ASN A 193 -5.05 -2.80 15.48
N VAL A 194 -5.97 -3.59 14.92
CA VAL A 194 -6.35 -4.91 15.42
C VAL A 194 -5.84 -6.06 14.54
N TYR A 195 -5.05 -5.78 13.50
CA TYR A 195 -4.47 -6.82 12.65
C TYR A 195 -3.62 -7.80 13.45
N GLY A 196 -3.72 -9.08 13.12
CA GLY A 196 -2.98 -10.15 13.78
C GLY A 196 -3.40 -10.43 15.23
N LYS A 197 -4.41 -9.73 15.76
CA LYS A 197 -4.91 -9.96 17.11
C LYS A 197 -5.98 -11.06 17.12
N PRO A 198 -6.04 -11.88 18.19
CA PRO A 198 -7.18 -12.73 18.49
C PRO A 198 -8.50 -11.95 18.52
N LEU A 199 -9.59 -12.56 18.07
CA LEU A 199 -10.92 -11.95 17.97
C LEU A 199 -11.39 -11.34 19.28
N ASP A 200 -11.18 -12.02 20.41
CA ASP A 200 -11.60 -11.53 21.73
C ASP A 200 -10.83 -10.26 22.14
N THR A 201 -9.55 -10.19 21.82
CA THR A 201 -8.67 -9.04 22.07
C THR A 201 -9.01 -7.88 21.14
N ALA A 202 -9.17 -8.16 19.84
CA ALA A 202 -9.60 -7.18 18.85
C ALA A 202 -10.96 -6.57 19.22
N ARG A 203 -11.94 -7.41 19.55
CA ARG A 203 -13.28 -7.00 19.98
C ARG A 203 -13.24 -6.06 21.18
N LYS A 204 -12.50 -6.42 22.24
CA LYS A 204 -12.33 -5.57 23.43
C LYS A 204 -11.74 -4.21 23.07
N THR A 205 -10.74 -4.21 22.18
CA THR A 205 -10.08 -2.99 21.71
C THR A 205 -11.05 -2.11 20.92
N LEU A 206 -11.79 -2.66 19.96
CA LEU A 206 -12.78 -1.91 19.17
C LEU A 206 -13.86 -1.30 20.05
N ILE A 207 -14.41 -2.06 21.00
CA ILE A 207 -15.43 -1.56 21.95
C ILE A 207 -14.87 -0.41 22.80
N ALA A 208 -13.62 -0.53 23.29
CA ALA A 208 -12.97 0.54 24.04
C ALA A 208 -12.77 1.82 23.21
N HIS A 209 -12.61 1.69 21.88
CA HIS A 209 -12.53 2.81 20.93
C HIS A 209 -13.91 3.26 20.40
N GLY A 210 -15.00 2.92 21.09
CA GLY A 210 -16.35 3.42 20.78
C GLY A 210 -17.07 2.70 19.64
N TRP A 211 -16.49 1.62 19.08
CA TRP A 211 -17.16 0.80 18.09
C TRP A 211 -18.17 -0.14 18.75
N GLN A 212 -19.45 0.05 18.46
CA GLN A 212 -20.52 -0.73 19.06
C GLN A 212 -20.78 -1.99 18.24
N PRO A 213 -20.81 -3.20 18.85
CA PRO A 213 -21.22 -4.42 18.18
C PRO A 213 -22.55 -4.24 17.44
N LEU A 214 -22.57 -4.51 16.14
CA LEU A 214 -23.76 -4.42 15.31
C LEU A 214 -24.36 -5.81 15.10
N ARG A 215 -25.45 -6.09 15.80
CA ARG A 215 -26.14 -7.37 15.70
C ARG A 215 -26.59 -7.64 14.27
N ALA A 216 -26.27 -8.82 13.74
CA ALA A 216 -26.80 -9.28 12.48
C ALA A 216 -28.35 -9.33 12.53
N ARG A 217 -29.01 -8.79 11.49
CA ARG A 217 -30.49 -8.77 11.43
C ARG A 217 -31.07 -10.16 11.17
N ARG A 218 -30.36 -10.98 10.40
CA ARG A 218 -30.75 -12.35 10.07
C ARG A 218 -30.13 -13.29 11.10
N LYS A 219 -30.94 -14.20 11.64
CA LYS A 219 -30.40 -15.32 12.45
C LYS A 219 -29.61 -16.24 11.50
N PRO A 220 -28.33 -16.55 11.80
CA PRO A 220 -27.58 -17.52 11.01
C PRO A 220 -28.21 -18.90 11.11
N ASP A 221 -28.03 -19.70 10.05
CA ASP A 221 -28.41 -21.10 10.05
C ASP A 221 -27.57 -21.86 11.08
N ASP A 222 -28.09 -22.94 11.67
CA ASP A 222 -27.39 -23.66 12.75
C ASP A 222 -26.07 -24.30 12.30
N SER A 223 -25.89 -24.50 10.99
CA SER A 223 -24.64 -24.99 10.38
C SER A 223 -23.60 -23.89 10.11
N ASP A 224 -23.97 -22.61 10.24
CA ASP A 224 -23.04 -21.49 10.10
C ASP A 224 -22.29 -21.29 11.44
N GLY A 225 -20.95 -21.21 11.38
CA GLY A 225 -20.12 -20.93 12.56
C GLY A 225 -20.54 -19.67 13.32
N ALA A 226 -21.18 -18.72 12.66
CA ALA A 226 -21.79 -17.55 13.28
C ALA A 226 -22.81 -17.92 14.38
N ALA A 227 -23.57 -19.00 14.23
CA ALA A 227 -24.51 -19.46 15.25
C ALA A 227 -23.80 -19.85 16.55
N THR A 228 -22.64 -20.49 16.45
CA THR A 228 -21.80 -20.84 17.61
C THR A 228 -21.20 -19.59 18.25
N LEU A 229 -20.63 -18.68 17.46
CA LEU A 229 -20.09 -17.42 17.97
C LEU A 229 -21.16 -16.57 18.69
N MET A 230 -22.40 -16.56 18.20
CA MET A 230 -23.52 -15.89 18.87
C MET A 230 -23.87 -16.53 20.22
N LYS A 231 -23.75 -17.86 20.37
CA LYS A 231 -23.93 -18.54 21.67
C LYS A 231 -22.86 -18.13 22.68
N HIS A 232 -21.67 -17.74 22.20
CA HIS A 232 -20.60 -17.14 23.01
C HIS A 232 -20.77 -15.62 23.24
N GLY A 233 -21.91 -15.03 22.85
CA GLY A 233 -22.20 -13.61 23.08
C GLY A 233 -21.55 -12.65 22.07
N ILE A 234 -20.95 -13.17 21.00
CA ILE A 234 -20.40 -12.39 19.89
C ILE A 234 -21.55 -12.13 18.91
N VAL A 235 -22.29 -11.05 19.16
CA VAL A 235 -23.53 -10.74 18.43
C VAL A 235 -23.27 -10.03 17.11
N GLU A 236 -22.08 -9.46 16.95
CA GLU A 236 -21.62 -8.73 15.78
C GLU A 236 -21.21 -9.61 14.60
N VAL A 237 -21.13 -10.93 14.78
CA VAL A 237 -20.83 -11.86 13.69
C VAL A 237 -21.94 -11.80 12.63
N TYR A 238 -21.55 -11.57 11.39
CA TYR A 238 -22.47 -11.48 10.25
C TYR A 238 -22.60 -12.82 9.53
N GLY A 239 -21.52 -13.58 9.43
CA GLY A 239 -21.50 -14.91 8.81
C GLY A 239 -20.08 -15.47 8.76
N CYS A 240 -19.99 -16.80 8.75
CA CYS A 240 -18.75 -17.53 8.60
C CYS A 240 -18.75 -18.42 7.36
N SER A 241 -17.58 -18.63 6.76
CA SER A 241 -17.39 -19.61 5.70
C SER A 241 -17.54 -21.02 6.27
N GLY A 242 -18.35 -21.86 5.62
CA GLY A 242 -18.58 -23.25 6.04
C GLY A 242 -17.46 -24.23 5.68
N THR A 243 -16.51 -23.82 4.83
CA THR A 243 -15.34 -24.63 4.43
C THR A 243 -14.10 -23.75 4.25
N GLY A 244 -12.92 -24.38 4.25
CA GLY A 244 -11.64 -23.74 3.92
C GLY A 244 -10.99 -23.04 5.11
N MET A 245 -10.62 -21.78 4.93
CA MET A 245 -9.75 -21.02 5.85
C MET A 245 -10.44 -20.52 7.14
N GLY A 246 -11.72 -20.85 7.35
CA GLY A 246 -12.47 -20.45 8.53
C GLY A 246 -12.68 -18.93 8.62
N TYR A 247 -13.01 -18.26 7.51
CA TYR A 247 -13.29 -16.83 7.55
C TYR A 247 -14.57 -16.53 8.31
N CYS A 248 -14.55 -15.53 9.17
CA CYS A 248 -15.76 -14.95 9.75
C CYS A 248 -15.75 -13.44 9.56
N SER A 249 -16.92 -12.89 9.27
CA SER A 249 -17.13 -11.45 9.12
C SER A 249 -17.89 -10.90 10.32
N PHE A 250 -17.51 -9.71 10.78
CA PHE A 250 -18.11 -9.04 11.94
C PHE A 250 -18.35 -7.57 11.61
N ASN A 251 -19.41 -7.01 12.18
CA ASN A 251 -19.77 -5.61 11.96
C ASN A 251 -19.88 -4.83 13.27
N TYR A 252 -19.31 -3.63 13.28
CA TYR A 252 -19.43 -2.67 14.36
C TYR A 252 -19.93 -1.35 13.79
N ARG A 253 -20.66 -0.56 14.59
CA ARG A 253 -21.16 0.75 14.19
C ARG A 253 -20.54 1.85 15.03
N SER A 254 -20.39 3.01 14.43
CA SER A 254 -20.13 4.30 15.08
C SER A 254 -20.97 5.38 14.40
N PRO A 255 -21.02 6.61 14.92
CA PRO A 255 -21.68 7.72 14.23
C PRO A 255 -21.10 8.01 12.82
N ALA A 256 -19.84 7.63 12.58
CA ALA A 256 -19.16 7.88 11.32
C ALA A 256 -19.44 6.82 10.23
N GLY A 257 -19.85 5.61 10.62
CA GLY A 257 -20.09 4.52 9.67
C GLY A 257 -20.15 3.13 10.28
N VAL A 258 -19.99 2.12 9.43
CA VAL A 258 -19.93 0.70 9.81
C VAL A 258 -18.53 0.17 9.55
N LEU A 259 -17.89 -0.35 10.59
CA LEU A 259 -16.63 -1.08 10.50
C LEU A 259 -16.94 -2.56 10.26
N GLY A 260 -16.45 -3.09 9.15
CA GLY A 260 -16.36 -4.53 8.91
C GLY A 260 -14.98 -5.05 9.32
N THR A 261 -14.92 -6.20 9.99
CA THR A 261 -13.66 -6.92 10.25
C THR A 261 -13.79 -8.35 9.76
N ILE A 262 -12.69 -8.91 9.24
CA ILE A 262 -12.59 -10.30 8.82
C ILE A 262 -11.55 -11.00 9.69
N THR A 263 -11.94 -12.14 10.26
CA THR A 263 -11.00 -13.07 10.89
C THR A 263 -10.73 -14.27 10.00
N MET A 264 -9.60 -14.92 10.25
CA MET A 264 -9.22 -16.18 9.63
C MET A 264 -8.73 -17.16 10.70
N GLY A 265 -8.95 -18.45 10.44
CA GLY A 265 -8.55 -19.54 11.32
C GLY A 265 -9.42 -19.65 12.57
N GLY A 266 -9.13 -20.67 13.38
CA GLY A 266 -9.89 -20.98 14.59
C GLY A 266 -11.23 -21.66 14.31
N GLU A 267 -11.65 -22.50 15.23
CA GLU A 267 -12.98 -23.08 15.23
C GLU A 267 -13.97 -22.12 15.91
N PRO A 268 -15.25 -22.07 15.50
CA PRO A 268 -16.24 -21.18 16.10
C PRO A 268 -16.45 -21.37 17.61
N ASP A 269 -16.12 -22.53 18.16
CA ASP A 269 -16.16 -22.87 19.60
C ASP A 269 -14.99 -22.25 20.39
N ARG A 270 -13.94 -21.79 19.70
CA ARG A 270 -12.77 -21.13 20.29
C ARG A 270 -12.51 -19.77 19.62
N PRO A 271 -13.33 -18.75 19.95
CA PRO A 271 -13.21 -17.43 19.33
C PRO A 271 -11.81 -16.83 19.40
N SER A 272 -11.07 -17.05 20.49
CA SER A 272 -9.70 -16.54 20.65
C SER A 272 -8.66 -17.14 19.69
N LEU A 273 -9.01 -18.19 18.94
CA LEU A 273 -8.16 -18.74 17.89
C LEU A 273 -8.41 -18.10 16.51
N ASN A 274 -9.48 -17.31 16.39
CA ASN A 274 -9.76 -16.52 15.18
C ASN A 274 -8.90 -15.26 15.21
N THR A 275 -8.11 -15.02 14.16
CA THR A 275 -7.21 -13.88 14.08
C THR A 275 -7.72 -12.86 13.08
N VAL A 276 -7.75 -11.57 13.44
CA VAL A 276 -8.15 -10.51 12.50
C VAL A 276 -7.10 -10.36 11.40
N ILE A 277 -7.54 -10.50 10.16
CA ILE A 277 -6.69 -10.36 8.97
C ILE A 277 -7.08 -9.15 8.12
N ASP A 278 -8.32 -8.68 8.21
CA ASP A 278 -8.79 -7.52 7.46
C ASP A 278 -9.78 -6.65 8.23
N TYR A 279 -9.82 -5.36 7.90
CA TYR A 279 -10.88 -4.45 8.29
C TYR A 279 -11.04 -3.27 7.34
N GLY A 280 -12.25 -2.73 7.26
CA GLY A 280 -12.56 -1.53 6.49
C GLY A 280 -13.82 -0.83 7.01
N VAL A 281 -13.93 0.47 6.73
CA VAL A 281 -15.09 1.28 7.16
C VAL A 281 -15.91 1.70 5.95
N THR A 282 -17.20 1.38 5.98
CA THR A 282 -18.20 1.98 5.10
C THR A 282 -18.73 3.26 5.74
N CYS A 283 -18.41 4.40 5.14
CA CYS A 283 -18.76 5.71 5.69
C CYS A 283 -20.25 6.03 5.54
N SER A 284 -20.84 6.56 6.62
CA SER A 284 -22.15 7.19 6.54
C SER A 284 -22.05 8.47 5.73
N LYS A 285 -23.11 8.75 4.95
CA LYS A 285 -23.27 10.05 4.28
C LYS A 285 -23.20 11.16 5.33
N PRO A 286 -22.49 12.25 5.05
CA PRO A 286 -22.53 13.44 5.91
C PRO A 286 -23.94 14.02 6.00
#